data_AF-A0A351Y571-F1
#
_entry.id   AF-A0A351Y571-F1
#
_cell.length_a   1.000
_cell.length_b   1.000
_cell.length_c   1.000
_cell.angle_alpha   90.00
_cell.angle_beta   90.00
_cell.angle_gamma   90.00
#
_symmetry.space_group_name_H-M   'P 1'
#
loop_
_entity.id
_entity.type
_entity.pdbx_description
1 polymer ?
#
loop_
_entity_poly.entity_id
_entity_poly.type
_entity_poly.pdbx_seq_one_letter_code
_entity_poly.pdbx_strand_id
1 'polypeptide(L)'
;MEKRKASLSEFELWIIYKTIELQKEYEEAIAKNTLHELQQKIITIIKEDFCDKYLEIQKHQDTENGSKVTLRCLGSLLKLLHPFIPFISQQIREVLGFE
;
A
#
# COMPACT_ATOMS: atom_id res chain seq x y z
N MET A 1 18.94 -29.06 -0.95
CA MET A 1 17.95 -28.30 -1.72
C MET A 1 17.81 -26.94 -1.06
N GLU A 2 18.61 -25.95 -1.48
CA GLU A 2 18.47 -24.58 -0.99
C GLU A 2 17.09 -24.06 -1.37
N LYS A 3 16.28 -23.73 -0.36
CA LYS A 3 15.07 -22.93 -0.56
C LYS A 3 15.52 -21.63 -1.19
N ARG A 4 15.30 -21.43 -2.49
CA ARG A 4 15.43 -20.13 -3.13
C ARG A 4 14.53 -19.18 -2.36
N LYS A 5 15.13 -18.33 -1.53
CA LYS A 5 14.45 -17.21 -0.89
C LYS A 5 14.07 -16.30 -2.05
N ALA A 6 12.81 -16.28 -2.46
CA ALA A 6 12.37 -15.44 -3.56
C ALA A 6 12.79 -13.99 -3.26
N SER A 7 13.70 -13.43 -4.08
CA SER A 7 14.22 -12.08 -3.83
C SER A 7 13.22 -11.07 -4.36
N LEU A 8 12.80 -10.14 -3.51
CA LEU A 8 11.99 -9.02 -3.93
C LEU A 8 12.80 -8.10 -4.86
N SER A 9 12.16 -7.52 -5.86
CA SER A 9 12.77 -6.48 -6.69
C SER A 9 12.96 -5.19 -5.91
N GLU A 10 13.81 -4.29 -6.40
CA GLU A 10 14.05 -2.99 -5.77
C GLU A 10 12.77 -2.16 -5.67
N PHE A 11 11.91 -2.21 -6.70
CA PHE A 11 10.64 -1.48 -6.69
C PHE A 11 9.60 -2.10 -5.75
N GLU A 12 9.61 -3.43 -5.58
CA GLU A 12 8.79 -4.10 -4.58
C GLU A 12 9.22 -3.70 -3.16
N LEU A 13 10.52 -3.70 -2.88
CA LEU A 13 11.05 -3.25 -1.58
C LEU A 13 10.72 -1.78 -1.31
N TRP A 14 10.83 -0.94 -2.34
CA TRP A 14 10.54 0.49 -2.23
C TRP A 14 9.09 0.76 -1.83
N ILE A 15 8.11 0.15 -2.51
CA ILE A 15 6.70 0.37 -2.18
C ILE A 15 6.31 -0.23 -0.82
N ILE A 16 6.92 -1.36 -0.45
CA ILE A 16 6.74 -1.97 0.87
C ILE A 16 7.23 -1.01 1.96
N TYR A 17 8.44 -0.46 1.81
CA TYR A 17 9.01 0.48 2.77
C TYR A 17 8.14 1.73 2.90
N LYS A 18 7.74 2.34 1.78
CA LYS A 18 6.82 3.48 1.75
C LYS A 18 5.50 3.21 2.49
N THR A 19 4.93 2.03 2.29
CA THR A 19 3.68 1.63 2.95
C THR A 19 3.88 1.47 4.45
N ILE A 20 4.98 0.84 4.89
CA ILE A 20 5.30 0.65 6.32
C ILE A 20 5.55 1.99 7.02
N GLU A 21 6.31 2.90 6.41
CA GLU A 21 6.55 4.22 6.99
C GLU A 21 5.25 5.02 7.14
N LEU A 22 4.37 4.97 6.12
CA LEU A 22 3.06 5.61 6.21
C LEU A 22 2.19 5.01 7.33
N GLN A 23 2.27 3.69 7.57
CA GLN A 23 1.57 3.04 8.69
C GLN A 23 2.07 3.57 10.04
N LYS A 24 3.39 3.69 10.23
CA LYS A 24 3.96 4.23 11.47
C LYS A 24 3.52 5.67 11.73
N GLU A 25 3.62 6.52 10.71
CA GLU A 25 3.17 7.91 10.82
C GLU A 25 1.67 7.99 11.14
N TYR A 26 0.87 7.11 10.56
CA TYR A 26 -0.56 7.02 10.82
C TYR A 26 -0.85 6.62 12.27
N GLU A 27 -0.15 5.63 12.83
CA GLU A 27 -0.25 5.24 14.24
C GLU A 27 0.12 6.40 15.17
N GLU A 28 1.19 7.13 14.85
CA GLU A 28 1.58 8.33 15.61
C GLU A 28 0.53 9.45 15.55
N ALA A 29 -0.06 9.68 14.37
CA ALA A 29 -1.07 10.71 14.19
C ALA A 29 -2.38 10.37 14.92
N ILE A 30 -2.73 9.08 15.02
CA ILE A 30 -3.83 8.63 15.89
C ILE A 30 -3.49 8.94 17.35
N ALA A 31 -2.30 8.57 17.83
CA ALA A 31 -1.91 8.79 19.22
C ALA A 31 -1.90 10.29 19.60
N LYS A 32 -1.64 11.18 18.63
CA LYS A 32 -1.60 12.63 18.80
C LYS A 32 -2.94 13.33 18.47
N ASN A 33 -3.98 12.61 18.06
CA ASN A 33 -5.24 13.17 17.54
C ASN A 33 -5.05 14.14 16.33
N THR A 34 -3.98 13.96 15.56
CA THR A 34 -3.64 14.77 14.38
C THR A 34 -3.86 14.04 13.05
N LEU A 35 -4.65 12.96 13.06
CA LEU A 35 -4.86 12.11 11.87
C LEU A 35 -5.30 12.90 10.62
N HIS A 36 -6.08 13.96 10.78
CA HIS A 36 -6.54 14.83 9.68
C HIS A 36 -5.40 15.43 8.85
N GLU A 37 -4.21 15.63 9.43
CA GLU A 37 -3.03 16.17 8.76
C GLU A 37 -2.44 15.21 7.72
N LEU A 38 -2.70 13.90 7.86
CA LEU A 38 -2.17 12.87 6.95
C LEU A 38 -3.02 12.63 5.70
N GLN A 39 -4.22 13.20 5.62
CA GLN A 39 -5.16 12.91 4.53
C GLN A 39 -4.52 13.11 3.15
N GLN A 40 -3.92 14.28 2.92
CA GLN A 40 -3.30 14.60 1.64
C GLN A 40 -2.11 13.68 1.35
N LYS A 41 -1.30 13.38 2.37
CA LYS A 41 -0.14 12.50 2.22
C LYS A 41 -0.55 11.08 1.80
N ILE A 42 -1.59 10.52 2.41
CA ILE A 42 -2.11 9.19 2.06
C ILE A 42 -2.57 9.17 0.61
N ILE A 43 -3.36 10.17 0.18
CA ILE A 43 -3.85 10.27 -1.19
C ILE A 43 -2.69 10.41 -2.19
N THR A 44 -1.69 11.25 -1.89
CA THR A 44 -0.49 11.42 -2.71
C THR A 44 0.28 10.11 -2.84
N ILE A 45 0.49 9.35 -1.75
CA ILE A 45 1.20 8.06 -1.81
C ILE A 45 0.40 7.04 -2.65
N ILE A 46 -0.92 6.99 -2.50
CA ILE A 46 -1.76 6.09 -3.31
C ILE A 46 -1.69 6.46 -4.79
N LYS A 47 -1.83 7.74 -5.11
CA LYS A 47 -1.87 8.19 -6.50
C LYS A 47 -0.49 8.15 -7.15
N GLU A 48 0.47 8.88 -6.61
CA GLU A 48 1.74 9.14 -7.28
C GLU A 48 2.76 8.02 -7.08
N ASP A 49 2.81 7.42 -5.89
CA ASP A 49 3.82 6.39 -5.59
C ASP A 49 3.31 4.99 -5.93
N PHE A 50 2.07 4.65 -5.54
CA PHE A 50 1.49 3.34 -5.81
C PHE A 50 0.97 3.21 -7.25
N CYS A 51 0.03 4.06 -7.68
CA CYS A 51 -0.57 3.95 -9.01
C CYS A 51 0.38 4.39 -10.14
N ASP A 52 0.85 5.64 -10.13
CA ASP A 52 1.57 6.21 -11.27
C ASP A 52 2.98 5.64 -11.45
N LYS A 53 3.61 5.14 -10.37
CA LYS A 53 4.98 4.59 -10.41
C LYS A 53 5.00 3.07 -10.25
N TYR A 54 4.61 2.55 -9.07
CA TYR A 54 4.78 1.13 -8.78
C TYR A 54 3.95 0.22 -9.70
N LEU A 55 2.66 0.53 -9.89
CA LEU A 55 1.81 -0.28 -10.76
C LEU A 55 2.25 -0.20 -12.23
N GLU A 56 2.63 0.97 -12.72
CA GLU A 56 3.13 1.11 -14.10
C GLU A 56 4.38 0.25 -14.35
N ILE A 57 5.29 0.17 -13.36
CA ILE A 57 6.46 -0.71 -13.45
C ILE A 57 6.05 -2.18 -13.40
N GLN A 58 5.14 -2.55 -12.49
CA GLN A 58 4.68 -3.93 -12.33
C GLN A 58 3.92 -4.46 -13.55
N LYS A 59 3.25 -3.61 -14.33
CA LYS A 59 2.63 -4.04 -15.61
C LYS A 59 3.62 -4.64 -16.60
N HIS A 60 4.89 -4.27 -16.50
CA HIS A 60 5.95 -4.70 -17.42
C HIS A 60 6.94 -5.67 -16.78
N GLN A 61 6.79 -5.99 -15.48
CA GLN A 61 7.65 -6.92 -14.77
C GLN A 61 6.88 -8.18 -14.38
N ASP A 62 7.37 -9.33 -14.81
CA ASP A 62 6.87 -10.62 -14.34
C ASP A 62 7.74 -11.12 -13.19
N THR A 63 7.49 -10.60 -11.99
CA THR A 63 8.15 -11.07 -10.76
C THR A 63 7.28 -12.10 -10.05
N GLU A 64 7.92 -13.12 -9.47
CA GLU A 64 7.23 -14.18 -8.71
C GLU A 64 6.32 -13.63 -7.58
N ASN A 65 6.69 -12.47 -7.02
CA ASN A 65 5.98 -11.85 -5.89
C ASN A 65 5.19 -10.59 -6.26
N GLY A 66 5.24 -10.09 -7.49
CA GLY A 66 4.69 -8.79 -7.88
C GLY A 66 3.22 -8.64 -7.52
N SER A 67 2.40 -9.63 -7.86
CA SER A 67 0.98 -9.67 -7.51
C SER A 67 0.73 -9.72 -6.00
N LYS A 68 1.54 -10.47 -5.24
CA LYS A 68 1.40 -10.59 -3.79
C LYS A 68 1.76 -9.28 -3.08
N VAL A 69 2.84 -8.63 -3.51
CA VAL A 69 3.27 -7.33 -2.99
C VAL A 69 2.23 -6.26 -3.32
N THR A 70 1.74 -6.24 -4.56
CA THR A 70 0.69 -5.33 -5.01
C THR A 70 -0.56 -5.42 -4.13
N LEU A 71 -1.08 -6.63 -3.92
CA LEU A 71 -2.27 -6.83 -3.08
C LEU A 71 -2.00 -6.48 -1.62
N ARG A 72 -0.83 -6.83 -1.07
CA ARG A 72 -0.46 -6.48 0.31
C ARG A 72 -0.43 -4.97 0.53
N CYS A 73 0.22 -4.24 -0.38
CA CYS A 73 0.33 -2.78 -0.30
C CYS A 73 -1.04 -2.13 -0.50
N LEU A 74 -1.82 -2.56 -1.50
CA LEU A 74 -3.17 -2.04 -1.73
C LEU A 74 -4.08 -2.23 -0.52
N GLY A 75 -4.14 -3.45 0.04
CA GLY A 75 -4.97 -3.73 1.21
C GLY A 75 -4.56 -2.90 2.44
N SER A 76 -3.26 -2.63 2.58
CA SER A 76 -2.75 -1.74 3.64
C SER A 76 -3.17 -0.29 3.41
N LEU A 77 -2.96 0.23 2.21
CA LEU A 77 -3.30 1.62 1.84
C LEU A 77 -4.81 1.89 1.95
N LEU A 78 -5.67 0.93 1.55
CA LEU A 78 -7.12 1.05 1.69
C LEU A 78 -7.56 1.13 3.16
N LYS A 79 -6.90 0.40 4.07
CA LYS A 79 -7.17 0.51 5.52
C LYS A 79 -6.82 1.89 6.06
N LEU A 80 -5.68 2.46 5.64
CA LEU A 80 -5.27 3.80 6.06
C LEU A 80 -6.17 4.89 5.47
N LEU A 81 -6.73 4.67 4.28
CA LEU A 81 -7.66 5.60 3.63
C LEU A 81 -9.07 5.55 4.25
N HIS A 82 -9.45 4.45 4.88
CA HIS A 82 -10.82 4.17 5.35
C HIS A 82 -11.45 5.27 6.22
N PRO A 83 -10.77 5.88 7.21
CA PRO A 83 -11.39 6.95 8.00
C PRO A 83 -11.79 8.19 7.20
N PHE A 84 -11.18 8.41 6.04
CA PHE A 84 -11.46 9.55 5.18
C PHE A 84 -12.47 9.22 4.08
N ILE A 85 -12.43 7.99 3.55
CA ILE A 85 -13.30 7.54 2.45
C ILE A 85 -13.86 6.13 2.77
N PRO A 86 -14.76 6.00 3.75
CA PRO A 86 -15.15 4.70 4.29
C PRO A 86 -15.92 3.84 3.29
N PHE A 87 -16.92 4.41 2.60
CA PHE A 87 -17.77 3.65 1.68
C PHE A 87 -16.98 3.08 0.50
N ILE A 88 -16.14 3.90 -0.14
CA ILE A 88 -15.37 3.46 -1.32
C ILE A 88 -14.30 2.45 -0.91
N SER A 89 -13.55 2.73 0.17
CA SER A 89 -12.51 1.81 0.63
C SER A 89 -13.09 0.45 1.05
N GLN A 90 -14.27 0.43 1.68
CA GLN A 90 -14.98 -0.80 2.02
C GLN A 90 -15.39 -1.58 0.76
N GLN A 91 -16.06 -0.93 -0.19
CA GLN A 91 -16.50 -1.58 -1.43
C GLN A 91 -15.33 -2.19 -2.22
N ILE A 92 -14.18 -1.51 -2.30
CA ILE A 92 -12.99 -2.07 -2.94
C ILE A 92 -12.46 -3.29 -2.16
N ARG A 93 -12.46 -3.23 -0.83
CA ARG A 93 -12.03 -4.35 0.01
C ARG A 93 -12.93 -5.58 -0.12
N GLU A 94 -14.24 -5.40 -0.19
CA GLU A 94 -15.22 -6.46 -0.45
C GLU A 94 -14.94 -7.15 -1.79
N VAL A 95 -14.83 -6.36 -2.88
CA VAL A 95 -14.58 -6.88 -4.23
C VAL A 95 -13.27 -7.67 -4.33
N LEU A 96 -12.24 -7.25 -3.59
CA LEU A 96 -10.92 -7.88 -3.60
C LEU A 96 -10.76 -8.99 -2.56
N GLY A 97 -11.78 -9.28 -1.74
CA GLY A 97 -11.73 -10.32 -0.70
C GLY A 97 -10.77 -9.99 0.45
N PHE A 98 -10.61 -8.71 0.80
CA PHE A 98 -9.82 -8.28 1.96
C PHE A 98 -10.60 -8.28 3.28
N GLU A 99 -11.88 -8.63 3.25
CA GLU A 99 -12.79 -8.70 4.40
C GLU A 99 -12.82 -10.08 5.05
#